data_AF-A0A7V6B6H0-F1
#
_entry.id   AF-A0A7V6B6H0-F1
#
_cell.length_a   1.000
_cell.length_b   1.000
_cell.length_c   1.000
_cell.angle_alpha   90.00
_cell.angle_beta   90.00
_cell.angle_gamma   90.00
#
_symmetry.space_group_name_H-M   'P 1'
#
loop_
_entity.id
_entity.type
_entity.pdbx_description
1 polymer ?
#
loop_
_entity_poly.entity_id
_entity_poly.type
_entity_poly.pdbx_seq_one_letter_code
_entity_poly.pdbx_strand_id
1 'polypeptide(L)'
;VNADGFYLTHVVEPILVMEQALVERYLPPFQPKYVLDPRRPVTMGAYGVPELYMETKKHQDEALKATYPTIIEEWHEFGHLTGRFYNPVEVYPNEECDIYFLSMGTIGMTCMVAVQRLREKGANVGVARLKLFRPFPFAELRKKLRNAKKIVVMDRALSYGGPGGPLASEIRACFYEARNKPAIYNYVVGLAGRDVTVEDFEKVFDDVQARKEAPRQEEYVIYGARE
;
A
#
# COMPACT_ATOMS: atom_id res chain seq x y z
N VAL A 1 -10.15 -5.91 6.98
CA VAL A 1 -9.06 -6.90 6.79
C VAL A 1 -8.85 -7.05 5.30
N ASN A 2 -7.70 -6.60 4.78
CA ASN A 2 -7.37 -6.66 3.36
C ASN A 2 -6.18 -7.62 3.20
N ALA A 3 -6.47 -8.88 2.91
CA ALA A 3 -5.47 -9.93 2.67
C ALA A 3 -5.62 -10.43 1.23
N ASP A 4 -4.52 -10.80 0.59
CA ASP A 4 -4.58 -11.36 -0.76
C ASP A 4 -5.26 -12.73 -0.73
N GLY A 5 -6.36 -12.85 -1.48
CA GLY A 5 -7.10 -14.09 -1.60
C GLY A 5 -6.24 -15.21 -2.19
N PHE A 6 -6.32 -16.41 -1.61
CA PHE A 6 -5.54 -17.60 -1.93
C PHE A 6 -4.04 -17.48 -1.62
N TYR A 7 -3.37 -16.43 -2.10
CA TYR A 7 -1.93 -16.20 -1.89
C TYR A 7 -1.53 -15.91 -0.45
N LEU A 8 -2.44 -15.39 0.38
CA LEU A 8 -2.23 -15.25 1.81
C LEU A 8 -3.24 -16.06 2.61
N THR A 9 -4.51 -16.03 2.21
CA THR A 9 -5.58 -16.65 3.00
C THR A 9 -5.59 -18.18 2.98
N HIS A 10 -4.91 -18.83 2.03
CA HIS A 10 -4.87 -20.29 1.87
C HIS A 10 -3.45 -20.87 1.86
N VAL A 11 -2.43 -20.04 2.13
CA VAL A 11 -1.06 -20.52 2.24
C VAL A 11 -0.83 -21.06 3.64
N VAL A 12 -0.23 -22.25 3.72
CA VAL A 12 0.19 -22.85 4.98
C VAL A 12 1.65 -22.47 5.22
N GLU A 13 1.90 -21.68 6.25
CA GLU A 13 3.23 -21.30 6.68
C GLU A 13 3.35 -21.37 8.21
N PRO A 14 4.54 -21.65 8.76
CA PRO A 14 4.75 -21.54 10.20
C PRO A 14 4.63 -20.07 10.63
N ILE A 15 3.74 -19.78 11.56
CA ILE A 15 3.56 -18.45 12.13
C ILE A 15 3.89 -18.45 13.63
N LEU A 16 4.38 -17.32 14.11
CA LEU A 16 4.53 -17.04 15.53
C LEU A 16 3.22 -16.46 16.05
N VAL A 17 2.40 -17.31 16.67
CA VAL A 17 1.16 -16.91 17.34
C VAL A 17 1.53 -16.25 18.67
N MET A 18 0.91 -15.11 18.97
CA MET A 18 1.10 -14.45 20.27
C MET A 18 0.42 -15.23 21.38
N GLU A 19 1.02 -15.20 22.57
CA GLU A 19 0.36 -15.73 23.77
C GLU A 19 -0.92 -14.96 24.06
N GLN A 20 -1.98 -15.68 24.44
CA GLN A 20 -3.29 -15.11 24.74
C GLN A 20 -3.22 -13.99 25.80
N ALA A 21 -2.39 -14.18 26.83
CA ALA A 21 -2.21 -13.18 27.90
C ALA A 21 -1.62 -11.85 27.39
N LEU A 22 -0.73 -11.90 26.38
CA LEU A 22 -0.20 -10.69 25.75
C LEU A 22 -1.30 -9.97 24.96
N VAL A 23 -2.13 -10.73 24.23
CA VAL A 23 -3.24 -10.19 23.46
C VAL A 23 -4.26 -9.49 24.35
N GLU A 24 -4.65 -10.11 25.47
CA GLU A 24 -5.63 -9.54 26.41
C GLU A 24 -5.12 -8.26 27.09
N ARG A 25 -3.81 -8.18 27.33
CA ARG A 25 -3.18 -6.97 27.87
C ARG A 25 -3.14 -5.83 26.86
N TYR A 26 -2.81 -6.13 25.60
CA TYR A 26 -2.67 -5.12 24.55
C TYR A 26 -4.01 -4.65 23.98
N LEU A 27 -4.93 -5.58 23.75
CA LEU A 27 -6.24 -5.32 23.16
C LEU A 27 -7.34 -5.75 24.13
N PRO A 28 -7.74 -4.88 25.08
CA PRO A 28 -8.81 -5.22 26.02
C PRO A 28 -10.13 -5.47 25.28
N PRO A 29 -11.09 -6.18 25.91
CA PRO A 29 -12.39 -6.47 25.29
C PRO A 29 -13.02 -5.22 24.66
N PHE A 30 -13.33 -5.31 23.38
CA PHE A 30 -13.88 -4.19 22.62
C PHE A 30 -15.22 -3.74 23.22
N GLN A 31 -15.27 -2.49 23.67
CA GLN A 31 -16.49 -1.86 24.16
C GLN A 31 -17.03 -0.90 23.08
N PRO A 32 -18.03 -1.31 22.29
CA PRO A 32 -18.60 -0.46 21.25
C PRO A 32 -19.18 0.82 21.86
N LYS A 33 -18.76 1.98 21.34
CA LYS A 33 -19.27 3.30 21.77
C LYS A 33 -20.77 3.45 21.53
N TYR A 34 -21.28 2.85 20.45
CA TYR A 34 -22.68 2.89 20.06
C TYR A 34 -23.22 1.46 19.98
N VAL A 35 -24.31 1.19 20.69
CA VAL A 35 -24.98 -0.12 20.74
C VAL A 35 -26.47 0.10 20.56
N LEU A 36 -27.12 -0.74 19.75
CA LEU A 36 -28.57 -0.75 19.64
C LEU A 36 -29.14 -1.46 20.89
N ASP A 37 -29.64 -0.67 21.85
CA ASP A 37 -30.31 -1.16 23.06
C ASP A 37 -31.71 -0.49 23.15
N PRO A 38 -32.82 -1.25 23.19
CA PRO A 38 -34.16 -0.69 23.35
C PRO A 38 -34.33 0.20 24.59
N ARG A 39 -33.53 -0.02 25.65
CA ARG A 39 -33.53 0.79 26.88
C ARG A 39 -32.72 2.08 26.73
N ARG A 40 -31.84 2.16 25.72
CA ARG A 40 -31.00 3.33 25.40
C ARG A 40 -31.04 3.55 23.87
N PRO A 41 -32.20 3.93 23.32
CA PRO A 41 -32.40 3.95 21.88
C PRO A 41 -31.48 4.99 21.22
N VAL A 42 -30.86 4.58 20.11
CA VAL A 42 -30.06 5.44 19.23
C VAL A 42 -30.43 5.13 17.78
N THR A 43 -30.45 6.16 16.93
CA THR A 43 -30.66 5.99 15.49
C THR A 43 -29.29 5.92 14.80
N MET A 44 -29.03 4.85 14.06
CA MET A 44 -27.80 4.65 13.28
C MET A 44 -28.15 4.56 11.79
N GLY A 45 -27.38 5.22 10.93
CA GLY A 45 -27.60 5.18 9.48
C GLY A 45 -28.88 5.89 9.01
N ALA A 46 -29.29 6.96 9.70
CA ALA A 46 -30.42 7.78 9.29
C ALA A 46 -30.21 8.42 7.91
N TYR A 47 -31.32 8.79 7.27
CA TYR A 47 -31.29 9.60 6.06
C TYR A 47 -30.62 10.96 6.32
N GLY A 48 -29.53 11.25 5.59
CA GLY A 48 -28.84 12.53 5.65
C GLY A 48 -29.40 13.49 4.62
N VAL A 49 -29.98 14.59 5.09
CA VAL A 49 -30.45 15.67 4.19
C VAL A 49 -29.27 16.43 3.57
N PRO A 50 -29.42 17.02 2.37
CA PRO A 50 -28.32 17.72 1.68
C PRO A 50 -27.61 18.78 2.52
N GLU A 51 -28.33 19.47 3.41
CA GLU A 51 -27.83 20.53 4.29
C GLU A 51 -26.91 20.05 5.41
N LEU A 52 -26.84 18.73 5.66
CA LEU A 52 -26.02 18.13 6.72
C LEU A 52 -25.02 17.09 6.20
N TYR A 53 -25.29 16.53 5.02
CA TYR A 53 -24.51 15.41 4.51
C TYR A 53 -23.06 15.82 4.18
N MET A 54 -22.86 17.06 3.70
CA MET A 54 -21.52 17.59 3.41
C MET A 54 -20.65 17.65 4.68
N GLU A 55 -21.17 18.22 5.76
CA GLU A 55 -20.51 18.32 7.06
C GLU A 55 -20.23 16.93 7.63
N THR A 56 -21.18 15.99 7.46
CA THR A 56 -21.00 14.60 7.88
C THR A 56 -19.82 13.93 7.15
N LYS A 57 -19.71 14.12 5.83
CA LYS A 57 -18.59 13.59 5.04
C LYS A 57 -17.27 14.28 5.38
N LYS A 58 -17.28 15.58 5.65
CA LYS A 58 -16.10 16.32 6.15
C LYS A 58 -15.62 15.74 7.48
N HIS A 59 -16.51 15.57 8.46
CA HIS A 59 -16.15 14.99 9.75
C HIS A 59 -15.64 13.55 9.62
N GLN A 60 -16.19 12.75 8.69
CA GLN A 60 -15.69 11.41 8.41
C GLN A 60 -14.26 11.43 7.87
N ASP A 61 -13.94 12.32 6.93
CA ASP A 61 -12.61 12.48 6.36
C ASP A 61 -11.60 13.03 7.39
N GLU A 62 -11.99 14.04 8.18
CA GLU A 62 -11.18 14.58 9.26
C GLU A 62 -10.88 13.53 10.33
N ALA A 63 -11.89 12.76 10.74
CA ALA A 63 -11.71 11.66 11.69
C ALA A 63 -10.74 10.60 11.14
N LEU A 64 -10.88 10.22 9.87
CA LEU A 64 -9.96 9.27 9.23
C LEU A 64 -8.53 9.85 9.23
N LYS A 65 -8.32 11.08 8.74
CA LYS A 65 -7.00 11.74 8.71
C LYS A 65 -6.36 11.83 10.10
N ALA A 66 -7.16 12.15 11.12
CA ALA A 66 -6.72 12.25 12.50
C ALA A 66 -6.24 10.92 13.11
N THR A 67 -6.56 9.76 12.50
CA THR A 67 -6.06 8.46 12.99
C THR A 67 -4.57 8.23 12.74
N TYR A 68 -3.93 9.00 11.86
CA TYR A 68 -2.54 8.72 11.44
C TYR A 68 -1.55 8.69 12.62
N PRO A 69 -1.49 9.68 13.54
CA PRO A 69 -0.56 9.63 14.68
C PRO A 69 -0.83 8.43 15.59
N THR A 70 -2.10 8.14 15.88
CA THR A 70 -2.50 6.96 16.69
C THR A 70 -2.04 5.66 16.04
N ILE A 71 -2.18 5.50 14.72
CA ILE A 71 -1.70 4.30 14.01
C ILE A 71 -0.19 4.12 14.19
N ILE A 72 0.59 5.20 14.10
CA ILE A 72 2.06 5.13 14.27
C ILE A 72 2.43 4.77 15.71
N GLU A 73 1.77 5.41 16.69
CA GLU A 73 1.97 5.15 18.11
C GLU A 73 1.69 3.67 18.46
N GLU A 74 0.53 3.17 18.03
CA GLU A 74 0.12 1.78 18.26
C GLU A 74 1.04 0.76 17.58
N TRP A 75 1.49 1.03 16.35
CA TRP A 75 2.47 0.16 15.68
C TRP A 75 3.83 0.15 16.36
N HIS A 76 4.24 1.27 16.93
CA HIS A 76 5.48 1.34 17.70
C HIS A 76 5.36 0.58 19.02
N GLU A 77 4.25 0.77 19.77
CA GLU A 77 3.97 0.01 20.99
C GLU A 77 3.91 -1.50 20.70
N PHE A 78 3.18 -1.91 19.65
CA PHE A 78 3.12 -3.29 19.20
C PHE A 78 4.51 -3.86 18.88
N GLY A 79 5.38 -3.05 18.28
CA GLY A 79 6.78 -3.41 18.02
C GLY A 79 7.58 -3.66 19.30
N HIS A 80 7.44 -2.82 20.32
CA HIS A 80 8.11 -3.03 21.61
C HIS A 80 7.61 -4.26 22.36
N LEU A 81 6.31 -4.55 22.24
CA LEU A 81 5.70 -5.72 22.90
C LEU A 81 6.03 -7.04 22.20
N THR A 82 6.18 -7.04 20.87
CA THR A 82 6.24 -8.27 20.07
C THR A 82 7.54 -8.46 19.28
N GLY A 83 8.39 -7.44 19.22
CA GLY A 83 9.57 -7.39 18.35
C GLY A 83 9.24 -7.16 16.87
N ARG A 84 7.97 -6.96 16.50
CA ARG A 84 7.52 -6.78 15.10
C ARG A 84 7.18 -5.33 14.81
N PHE A 85 8.07 -4.65 14.11
CA PHE A 85 7.91 -3.24 13.77
C PHE A 85 7.31 -3.06 12.38
N TYR A 86 6.31 -2.19 12.28
CA TYR A 86 5.66 -1.83 11.02
C TYR A 86 5.77 -0.33 10.76
N ASN A 87 5.87 0.03 9.48
CA ASN A 87 5.84 1.42 9.05
C ASN A 87 4.86 1.61 7.90
N PRO A 88 4.28 2.81 7.70
CA PRO A 88 3.33 3.07 6.61
C PRO A 88 3.88 2.69 5.25
N VAL A 89 5.18 2.94 5.06
CA VAL A 89 5.96 2.58 3.88
C VAL A 89 7.23 1.87 4.36
N GLU A 90 7.45 0.66 3.88
CA GLU A 90 8.66 -0.11 4.19
C GLU A 90 9.51 -0.23 2.93
N VAL A 91 10.80 0.09 3.03
CA VAL A 91 11.69 0.14 1.87
C VAL A 91 12.85 -0.84 2.06
N TYR A 92 13.19 -1.54 0.99
CA TYR A 92 14.35 -2.41 0.92
C TYR A 92 15.14 -2.19 -0.38
N PRO A 93 16.46 -2.01 -0.34
CA PRO A 93 17.26 -1.75 0.87
C PRO A 93 16.84 -0.43 1.55
N ASN A 94 17.29 -0.20 2.78
CA ASN A 94 17.10 1.10 3.45
C ASN A 94 18.15 2.12 2.97
N GLU A 95 18.23 2.29 1.65
CA GLU A 95 19.17 3.15 0.94
C GLU A 95 18.43 3.87 -0.20
N GLU A 96 19.02 4.94 -0.70
CA GLU A 96 18.48 5.68 -1.83
C GLU A 96 18.70 4.92 -3.12
N CYS A 97 17.63 4.70 -3.87
CA CYS A 97 17.67 3.99 -5.14
C CYS A 97 17.18 4.87 -6.30
N ASP A 98 17.74 4.65 -7.48
CA ASP A 98 17.33 5.34 -8.70
C ASP A 98 15.95 4.86 -9.18
N ILE A 99 15.67 3.57 -9.01
CA ILE A 99 14.42 2.92 -9.41
C ILE A 99 13.80 2.26 -8.18
N TYR A 100 12.50 2.48 -7.96
CA TYR A 100 11.74 1.76 -6.95
C TYR A 100 10.58 1.02 -7.58
N PHE A 101 10.46 -0.28 -7.29
CA PHE A 101 9.16 -0.93 -7.35
C PHE A 101 8.30 -0.48 -6.17
N LEU A 102 7.00 -0.30 -6.38
CA LEU A 102 6.05 0.06 -5.34
C LEU A 102 4.82 -0.84 -5.43
N SER A 103 4.49 -1.54 -4.33
CA SER A 103 3.36 -2.46 -4.31
C SER A 103 2.69 -2.58 -2.94
N MET A 104 1.51 -3.22 -2.93
CA MET A 104 0.77 -3.59 -1.73
C MET A 104 0.55 -5.11 -1.66
N GLY A 105 0.43 -5.63 -0.44
CA GLY A 105 0.19 -7.06 -0.17
C GLY A 105 1.42 -7.96 -0.39
N THR A 106 1.16 -9.25 -0.56
CA THR A 106 2.15 -10.33 -0.68
C THR A 106 3.12 -10.17 -1.84
N ILE A 107 2.71 -9.57 -2.96
CA ILE A 107 3.55 -9.39 -4.15
C ILE A 107 4.81 -8.56 -3.85
N GLY A 108 4.77 -7.73 -2.80
CA GLY A 108 5.95 -7.00 -2.32
C GLY A 108 7.06 -7.93 -1.82
N MET A 109 6.75 -9.13 -1.33
CA MET A 109 7.76 -10.13 -0.94
C MET A 109 8.45 -10.74 -2.16
N THR A 110 7.70 -11.15 -3.19
CA THR A 110 8.26 -11.63 -4.45
C THR A 110 9.12 -10.56 -5.12
N CYS A 111 8.67 -9.30 -5.08
CA CYS A 111 9.42 -8.16 -5.55
C CYS A 111 10.74 -7.96 -4.79
N MET A 112 10.77 -8.16 -3.47
CA MET A 112 12.02 -8.10 -2.70
C MET A 112 13.06 -9.11 -3.20
N VAL A 113 12.65 -10.34 -3.51
CA VAL A 113 13.55 -11.37 -4.06
C VAL A 113 14.09 -10.95 -5.44
N ALA A 114 13.23 -10.38 -6.30
CA ALA A 114 13.67 -9.84 -7.59
C ALA A 114 14.66 -8.68 -7.43
N VAL A 115 14.37 -7.74 -6.52
CA VAL A 115 15.27 -6.63 -6.20
C VAL A 115 16.62 -7.13 -5.70
N GLN A 116 16.67 -8.19 -4.88
CA GLN A 116 17.93 -8.80 -4.45
C GLN A 116 18.75 -9.31 -5.65
N ARG A 117 18.14 -10.11 -6.53
CA ARG A 117 18.80 -10.63 -7.74
C ARG A 117 19.28 -9.53 -8.69
N LEU A 118 18.48 -8.48 -8.88
CA LEU A 118 18.85 -7.34 -9.72
C LEU A 118 20.02 -6.56 -9.12
N ARG A 119 20.05 -6.39 -7.79
CA ARG A 119 21.15 -5.72 -7.08
C ARG A 119 22.44 -6.53 -7.12
N GLU A 120 22.38 -7.85 -7.04
CA GLU A 120 23.54 -8.74 -7.25
C GLU A 120 24.16 -8.55 -8.65
N LYS A 121 23.35 -8.16 -9.64
CA LYS A 121 23.78 -7.80 -11.00
C LYS A 121 24.23 -6.33 -11.13
N GLY A 122 24.29 -5.57 -10.04
CA GLY A 122 24.74 -4.17 -10.01
C GLY A 122 23.65 -3.11 -10.25
N ALA A 123 22.37 -3.49 -10.29
CA ALA A 123 21.29 -2.53 -10.49
C ALA A 123 21.04 -1.65 -9.24
N ASN A 124 20.90 -0.35 -9.45
CA ASN A 124 20.45 0.58 -8.41
C ASN A 124 18.92 0.60 -8.30
N VAL A 125 18.37 -0.46 -7.69
CA VAL A 125 16.93 -0.68 -7.53
C VAL A 125 16.57 -1.00 -6.08
N GLY A 126 15.39 -0.54 -5.68
CA GLY A 126 14.76 -0.87 -4.41
C GLY A 126 13.29 -1.24 -4.56
N VAL A 127 12.66 -1.64 -3.46
CA VAL A 127 11.22 -1.90 -3.37
C VAL A 127 10.64 -1.13 -2.19
N ALA A 128 9.51 -0.49 -2.42
CA ALA A 128 8.69 0.21 -1.44
C ALA A 128 7.36 -0.53 -1.28
N ARG A 129 7.11 -1.05 -0.08
CA ARG A 129 5.88 -1.76 0.26
C ARG A 129 4.99 -0.83 1.06
N LEU A 130 3.83 -0.50 0.50
CA LEU A 130 2.83 0.31 1.19
C LEU A 130 2.02 -0.57 2.14
N LYS A 131 2.13 -0.30 3.44
CA LYS A 131 1.39 -1.01 4.50
C LYS A 131 0.11 -0.27 4.92
N LEU A 132 0.16 1.06 4.89
CA LEU A 132 -0.98 1.92 5.22
C LEU A 132 -1.49 2.62 3.95
N PHE A 133 -2.66 2.21 3.45
CA PHE A 133 -3.28 2.88 2.29
C PHE A 133 -4.12 4.08 2.68
N ARG A 134 -4.76 4.05 3.85
CA ARG A 134 -5.59 5.15 4.38
C ARG A 134 -5.42 5.28 5.90
N PRO A 135 -5.16 6.48 6.42
CA PRO A 135 -4.85 7.73 5.69
C PRO A 135 -3.60 7.59 4.82
N PHE A 136 -3.62 8.13 3.60
CA PHE A 136 -2.55 7.89 2.64
C PHE A 136 -1.26 8.61 3.08
N PRO A 137 -0.10 7.93 3.17
CA PRO A 137 1.11 8.44 3.82
C PRO A 137 1.95 9.33 2.88
N PHE A 138 1.39 10.46 2.43
CA PHE A 138 2.03 11.37 1.47
C PHE A 138 3.44 11.82 1.90
N ALA A 139 3.59 12.27 3.15
CA ALA A 139 4.87 12.77 3.66
C ALA A 139 5.94 11.68 3.71
N GLU A 140 5.57 10.48 4.18
CA GLU A 140 6.49 9.34 4.29
C GLU A 140 6.93 8.84 2.92
N LEU A 141 6.00 8.71 1.96
CA LEU A 141 6.31 8.35 0.57
C LEU A 141 7.28 9.33 -0.07
N ARG A 142 6.99 10.64 0.04
CA ARG A 142 7.86 11.70 -0.50
C ARG A 142 9.25 11.64 0.13
N LYS A 143 9.34 11.44 1.45
CA LYS A 143 10.62 11.35 2.17
C LYS A 143 11.44 10.13 1.73
N LYS A 144 10.81 8.94 1.71
CA LYS A 144 11.51 7.68 1.42
C LYS A 144 11.90 7.53 -0.05
N LEU A 145 11.12 8.10 -0.97
CA LEU A 145 11.33 7.95 -2.42
C LEU A 145 11.80 9.25 -3.08
N ARG A 146 12.32 10.21 -2.32
CA ARG A 146 12.69 11.55 -2.80
C ARG A 146 13.71 11.56 -3.95
N ASN A 147 14.57 10.55 -4.02
CA ASN A 147 15.63 10.44 -5.04
C ASN A 147 15.28 9.44 -6.15
N ALA A 148 14.07 8.88 -6.12
CA ALA A 148 13.60 8.03 -7.20
C ALA A 148 13.57 8.82 -8.51
N LYS A 149 14.25 8.30 -9.53
CA LYS A 149 14.11 8.78 -10.92
C LYS A 149 12.92 8.09 -11.58
N LYS A 150 12.68 6.82 -11.25
CA LYS A 150 11.57 6.01 -11.76
C LYS A 150 10.89 5.28 -10.60
N ILE A 151 9.56 5.28 -10.59
CA ILE A 151 8.75 4.46 -9.69
C ILE A 151 7.87 3.54 -10.54
N VAL A 152 7.96 2.24 -10.28
CA VAL A 152 7.19 1.20 -10.96
C VAL A 152 6.11 0.70 -10.01
N VAL A 153 4.89 1.18 -10.20
CA VAL A 153 3.74 0.82 -9.36
C VAL A 153 3.10 -0.46 -9.86
N MET A 154 3.08 -1.49 -9.01
CA MET A 154 2.48 -2.79 -9.26
C MET A 154 1.09 -2.83 -8.62
N ASP A 155 0.05 -2.64 -9.43
CA ASP A 155 -1.33 -2.67 -8.99
C ASP A 155 -1.94 -4.06 -9.22
N ARG A 156 -2.56 -4.63 -8.18
CA ARG A 156 -3.45 -5.80 -8.31
C ARG A 156 -4.93 -5.40 -8.36
N ALA A 157 -5.18 -4.24 -8.97
CA ALA A 157 -6.50 -3.67 -9.19
C ALA A 157 -6.47 -2.79 -10.45
N LEU A 158 -7.62 -2.68 -11.12
CA LEU A 158 -7.77 -1.88 -12.33
C LEU A 158 -8.92 -0.89 -12.15
N SER A 159 -8.66 0.39 -12.40
CA SER A 159 -9.71 1.40 -12.55
C SER A 159 -10.11 1.45 -14.03
N TYR A 160 -11.16 0.71 -14.40
CA TYR A 160 -11.64 0.62 -15.78
C TYR A 160 -11.92 2.01 -16.39
N GLY A 161 -11.38 2.24 -17.60
CA GLY A 161 -11.47 3.53 -18.29
C GLY A 161 -10.66 4.67 -17.66
N GLY A 162 -9.93 4.40 -16.57
CA GLY A 162 -9.06 5.35 -15.88
C GLY A 162 -7.58 5.17 -16.23
N PRO A 163 -6.69 5.82 -15.46
CA PRO A 163 -5.25 5.84 -15.74
C PRO A 163 -4.50 4.59 -15.25
N GLY A 164 -5.15 3.42 -15.22
CA GLY A 164 -4.59 2.17 -14.70
C GLY A 164 -5.08 1.87 -13.28
N GLY A 165 -4.17 1.54 -12.38
CA GLY A 165 -4.50 1.12 -11.02
C GLY A 165 -4.73 2.26 -10.01
N PRO A 166 -5.50 2.01 -8.94
CA PRO A 166 -5.78 3.00 -7.91
C PRO A 166 -4.54 3.42 -7.13
N LEU A 167 -3.58 2.51 -6.88
CA LEU A 167 -2.34 2.86 -6.20
C LEU A 167 -1.48 3.79 -7.05
N ALA A 168 -1.35 3.51 -8.35
CA ALA A 168 -0.64 4.39 -9.26
C ALA A 168 -1.25 5.80 -9.31
N SER A 169 -2.57 5.90 -9.23
CA SER A 169 -3.27 7.19 -9.19
C SER A 169 -2.88 8.00 -7.93
N GLU A 170 -2.83 7.36 -6.76
CA GLU A 170 -2.39 8.00 -5.52
C GLU A 170 -0.91 8.40 -5.56
N ILE A 171 -0.04 7.56 -6.13
CA ILE A 171 1.39 7.86 -6.25
C ILE A 171 1.63 9.03 -7.22
N ARG A 172 0.89 9.09 -8.34
CA ARG A 172 0.94 10.25 -9.24
C ARG A 172 0.50 11.52 -8.54
N ALA A 173 -0.60 11.49 -7.78
CA ALA A 173 -1.04 12.63 -6.97
C ALA A 173 0.00 13.01 -5.90
N CYS A 174 0.64 12.01 -5.28
CA CYS A 174 1.65 12.22 -4.25
C CYS A 174 2.84 13.04 -4.75
N PHE A 175 3.30 12.78 -5.98
CA PHE A 175 4.46 13.44 -6.56
C PHE A 175 4.12 14.55 -7.57
N TYR A 176 2.84 14.89 -7.75
CA TYR A 176 2.40 15.87 -8.75
C TYR A 176 3.09 17.23 -8.61
N GLU A 177 3.22 17.70 -7.36
CA GLU A 177 3.84 18.99 -7.02
C GLU A 177 5.35 18.89 -6.75
N ALA A 178 5.94 17.69 -6.88
CA ALA A 178 7.37 17.52 -6.62
C ALA A 178 8.20 18.17 -7.74
N ARG A 179 9.15 19.06 -7.37
CA ARG A 179 10.05 19.72 -8.32
C ARG A 179 10.82 18.73 -9.19
N ASN A 180 11.35 17.67 -8.56
CA ASN A 180 12.04 16.57 -9.22
C ASN A 180 11.14 15.33 -9.17
N LYS A 181 10.01 15.37 -9.87
CA LYS A 181 9.06 14.25 -9.88
C LYS A 181 9.64 13.03 -10.61
N PRO A 182 9.50 11.81 -10.04
CA PRO A 182 9.87 10.58 -10.73
C PRO A 182 8.97 10.33 -11.94
N ALA A 183 9.49 9.61 -12.93
CA ALA A 183 8.66 8.96 -13.94
C ALA A 183 7.89 7.80 -13.28
N ILE A 184 6.57 7.82 -13.35
CA ILE A 184 5.71 6.83 -12.67
C ILE A 184 5.10 5.89 -13.69
N TYR A 185 5.57 4.65 -13.68
CA TYR A 185 5.09 3.55 -14.51
C TYR A 185 4.04 2.76 -13.73
N ASN A 186 3.00 2.28 -14.40
CA ASN A 186 2.01 1.42 -13.78
C ASN A 186 1.89 0.10 -14.55
N TYR A 187 2.04 -0.99 -13.81
CA TYR A 187 1.77 -2.34 -14.29
C TYR A 187 0.61 -2.89 -13.47
N VAL A 188 -0.49 -3.16 -14.15
CA VAL A 188 -1.61 -3.91 -13.59
C VAL A 188 -1.28 -5.38 -13.74
N VAL A 189 -1.16 -6.08 -12.63
CA VAL A 189 -0.63 -7.45 -12.56
C VAL A 189 -1.53 -8.33 -11.70
N GLY A 190 -1.37 -9.64 -11.80
CA GLY A 190 -1.94 -10.62 -10.87
C GLY A 190 -3.45 -10.58 -10.64
N LEU A 191 -4.22 -10.03 -11.60
CA LEU A 191 -5.68 -10.02 -11.53
C LEU A 191 -6.22 -11.45 -11.45
N ALA A 192 -7.24 -11.64 -10.61
CA ALA A 192 -7.86 -12.94 -10.34
C ALA A 192 -6.86 -14.03 -9.90
N GLY A 193 -5.77 -13.65 -9.23
CA GLY A 193 -4.78 -14.59 -8.73
C GLY A 193 -3.86 -15.15 -9.82
N ARG A 194 -3.73 -14.45 -10.95
CA ARG A 194 -2.69 -14.80 -11.92
C ARG A 194 -1.31 -14.62 -11.32
N ASP A 195 -0.42 -15.58 -11.57
CA ASP A 195 0.89 -15.56 -10.96
C ASP A 195 1.79 -14.44 -11.49
N VAL A 196 2.63 -13.90 -10.60
CA VAL A 196 3.65 -12.89 -10.92
C VAL A 196 4.95 -13.34 -10.28
N THR A 197 5.85 -13.85 -11.13
CA THR A 197 7.09 -14.50 -10.73
C THR A 197 8.20 -13.49 -10.47
N VAL A 198 9.31 -13.95 -9.89
CA VAL A 198 10.53 -13.14 -9.73
C VAL A 198 11.06 -12.68 -11.09
N GLU A 199 11.02 -13.56 -12.08
CA GLU A 199 11.46 -13.31 -13.44
C GLU A 199 10.58 -12.28 -14.16
N ASP A 200 9.29 -12.20 -13.81
CA ASP A 200 8.41 -11.15 -14.32
C ASP A 200 8.81 -9.77 -13.81
N PHE A 201 9.24 -9.65 -12.56
CA PHE A 201 9.79 -8.40 -12.03
C PHE A 201 11.09 -8.01 -12.72
N GLU A 202 11.97 -8.96 -13.03
CA GLU A 202 13.20 -8.69 -13.80
C GLU A 202 12.86 -8.17 -15.21
N LYS A 203 11.90 -8.78 -15.91
CA LYS A 203 11.44 -8.30 -17.23
C LYS A 203 10.84 -6.90 -17.17
N VAL A 204 10.03 -6.61 -16.15
CA VAL A 204 9.46 -5.27 -15.95
C VAL A 204 10.58 -4.26 -15.66
N PHE A 205 11.59 -4.64 -14.87
CA PHE A 205 12.75 -3.79 -14.63
C PHE A 205 13.48 -3.48 -15.94
N ASP A 206 13.75 -4.47 -16.78
CA ASP A 206 14.45 -4.31 -18.06
C ASP A 206 13.66 -3.39 -19.02
N ASP A 207 12.33 -3.57 -19.14
CA ASP A 207 11.46 -2.68 -19.93
C ASP A 207 11.55 -1.23 -19.42
N VAL A 208 11.37 -1.02 -18.11
CA VAL A 208 11.43 0.32 -17.51
C VAL A 208 12.82 0.93 -17.66
N GLN A 209 13.89 0.16 -17.53
CA GLN A 209 15.26 0.63 -17.70
C GLN A 209 15.51 1.11 -19.13
N ALA A 210 15.02 0.39 -20.14
CA ALA A 210 15.17 0.73 -21.55
C ALA A 210 14.39 2.00 -21.97
N ARG A 211 13.33 2.37 -21.24
CA ARG A 211 12.53 3.57 -21.55
C ARG A 211 13.28 4.87 -21.25
N LYS A 212 13.43 5.70 -22.28
CA LYS A 212 14.08 7.02 -22.20
C LYS A 212 13.12 8.14 -21.80
N GLU A 213 11.86 8.00 -22.17
CA GLU A 213 10.82 8.99 -21.90
C GLU A 213 9.94 8.55 -20.72
N ALA A 214 9.45 9.54 -19.97
CA ALA A 214 8.46 9.30 -18.93
C ALA A 214 7.10 8.97 -19.58
N PRO A 215 6.35 8.00 -19.05
CA PRO A 215 5.03 7.66 -19.57
C PRO A 215 4.06 8.82 -19.32
N ARG A 216 3.05 8.96 -20.17
CA ARG A 216 1.92 9.86 -19.87
C ARG A 216 1.11 9.33 -18.67
N GLN A 217 0.34 10.19 -18.04
CA GLN A 217 -0.36 9.85 -16.80
C GLN A 217 -1.40 8.73 -16.99
N GLU A 218 -2.02 8.67 -18.16
CA GLU A 218 -3.02 7.68 -18.54
C GLU A 218 -2.43 6.36 -19.03
N GLU A 219 -1.11 6.28 -19.24
CA GLU A 219 -0.45 5.07 -19.73
C GLU A 219 -0.23 4.05 -18.60
N TYR A 220 -0.56 2.79 -18.89
CA TYR A 220 -0.32 1.64 -18.03
C TYR A 220 -0.21 0.37 -18.89
N VAL A 221 0.37 -0.68 -18.31
CA VAL A 221 0.51 -1.99 -18.94
C VAL A 221 -0.33 -3.00 -18.17
N ILE A 222 -1.17 -3.77 -18.84
CA ILE A 222 -1.81 -4.97 -18.24
C ILE A 222 -0.87 -6.14 -18.48
N TYR A 223 -0.01 -6.41 -17.51
CA TYR A 223 1.06 -7.40 -17.67
C TYR A 223 0.51 -8.83 -17.74
N GLY A 224 1.01 -9.60 -18.70
CA GLY A 224 0.62 -10.99 -18.93
C GLY A 224 -0.66 -11.16 -19.76
N ALA A 225 -1.41 -10.11 -20.08
CA ALA A 225 -2.52 -10.25 -21.05
C ALA A 225 -1.99 -10.81 -22.38
N ARG A 226 -2.73 -11.75 -22.97
CA ARG A 226 -2.44 -12.25 -24.32
C ARG A 226 -3.18 -11.35 -25.29
N GLU A 227 -2.49 -10.84 -26.29
CA GLU A 227 -3.06 -10.06 -27.39
C GLU A 227 -3.48 -10.99 -28.55
#